data_AF-A0A182F2Z1-F1
#
_entry.id   AF-A0A182F2Z1-F1
#
_cell.length_a   1.000
_cell.length_b   1.000
_cell.length_c   1.000
_cell.angle_alpha   90.00
_cell.angle_beta   90.00
_cell.angle_gamma   90.00
#
_symmetry.space_group_name_H-M   'P 1'
#
loop_
_entity.id
_entity.type
_entity.pdbx_description
1 polymer ?
#
loop_
_entity_poly.entity_id
_entity_poly.type
_entity_poly.pdbx_seq_one_letter_code
_entity_poly.pdbx_strand_id
1 'polypeptide(L)'
;MEILGPEPSSSHGTSVAQKVRSRDAARRYKYGSPKLVDLMREKCRIRIKEARNDQFLRKRNIAKEEKAFVESIVREQLSELEQDIALQELIYQELMQDADEWLFAEQSENYLIEAYETDSVFCPICERRVLQLDTLSKSLSCDCGVRLRYDQPTTDEFAKLIAETLAQHTDRCESSIQFFTEPIVDEEYVQLNAFCPSCDFYRGLLC
;
A
#
# COMPACT_ATOMS: atom_id res chain seq x y z
N MET A 1 84.86 21.94 81.27
CA MET A 1 83.47 22.23 80.87
C MET A 1 83.45 23.63 80.30
N GLU A 2 83.43 23.72 78.98
CA GLU A 2 83.09 24.94 78.25
C GLU A 2 81.57 25.06 78.21
N ILE A 3 81.01 26.24 78.45
CA ILE A 3 79.65 26.60 78.03
C ILE A 3 79.71 28.02 77.47
N LEU A 4 79.25 28.13 76.22
CA LEU A 4 79.40 29.22 75.28
C LEU A 4 78.56 30.46 75.65
N GLY A 5 79.09 31.64 75.34
CA GLY A 5 78.38 32.92 75.42
C GLY A 5 77.28 33.06 74.35
N PRO A 6 76.34 34.01 74.52
CA PRO A 6 75.20 34.14 73.62
C PRO A 6 75.59 34.80 72.29
N GLU A 7 75.23 34.18 71.17
CA GLU A 7 75.38 34.74 69.83
C GLU A 7 74.40 35.90 69.58
N PRO A 8 74.79 36.94 68.81
CA PRO A 8 73.90 38.04 68.47
C PRO A 8 72.91 37.65 67.36
N SER A 9 71.65 38.02 67.56
CA SER A 9 70.55 37.84 66.61
C SER A 9 70.85 38.44 65.23
N SER A 10 70.87 37.58 64.21
CA SER A 10 70.95 37.92 62.79
C SER A 10 69.80 38.84 62.37
N SER A 11 70.06 40.14 62.26
CA SER A 11 69.13 41.10 61.67
C SER A 11 69.21 40.99 60.14
N HIS A 12 68.26 40.27 59.52
CA HIS A 12 68.14 40.24 58.07
C HIS A 12 67.74 41.63 57.53
N GLY A 13 68.73 42.46 57.21
CA GLY A 13 68.54 43.77 56.60
C GLY A 13 68.03 43.63 55.18
N THR A 14 66.89 44.27 54.87
CA THR A 14 66.37 44.35 53.50
C THR A 14 67.34 45.13 52.61
N SER A 15 67.67 44.59 51.44
CA SER A 15 68.59 45.21 50.49
C SER A 15 68.09 46.60 50.04
N VAL A 16 69.01 47.50 49.72
CA VAL A 16 68.70 48.84 49.17
C VAL A 16 67.78 48.74 47.95
N ALA A 17 68.00 47.74 47.08
CA ALA A 17 67.13 47.49 45.91
C ALA A 17 65.69 47.14 46.32
N GLN A 18 65.53 46.42 47.43
CA GLN A 18 64.24 46.05 48.00
C GLN A 18 63.54 47.28 48.59
N LYS A 19 64.28 48.15 49.29
CA LYS A 19 63.76 49.43 49.81
C LYS A 19 63.33 50.38 48.70
N VAL A 20 64.09 50.47 47.60
CA VAL A 20 63.73 51.27 46.42
C VAL A 20 62.46 50.74 45.76
N ARG A 21 62.35 49.42 45.54
CA ARG A 21 61.13 48.79 45.00
C ARG A 21 59.91 49.05 45.89
N SER A 22 60.05 48.93 47.21
CA SER A 22 58.97 49.21 48.16
C SER A 22 58.54 50.68 48.15
N ARG A 23 59.51 51.61 48.08
CA ARG A 23 59.23 53.05 47.98
C ARG A 23 58.50 53.40 46.69
N ASP A 24 58.91 52.84 45.57
CA ASP A 24 58.31 53.13 44.27
C ASP A 24 56.91 52.49 44.17
N ALA A 25 56.70 51.32 44.77
CA ALA A 25 55.37 50.72 44.93
C ALA A 25 54.44 51.59 45.79
N ALA A 26 54.93 52.10 46.92
CA ALA A 26 54.18 53.02 47.77
C ALA A 26 53.86 54.35 47.06
N ARG A 27 54.79 54.88 46.25
CA ARG A 27 54.54 56.07 45.42
C ARG A 27 53.50 55.80 44.34
N ARG A 28 53.52 54.64 43.67
CA ARG A 28 52.46 54.26 42.71
C ARG A 28 51.10 54.07 43.38
N TYR A 29 51.07 53.58 44.61
CA TYR A 29 49.83 53.47 45.38
C TYR A 29 49.31 54.84 45.83
N LYS A 30 50.21 55.76 46.21
CA LYS A 30 49.89 57.11 46.69
C LYS A 30 49.55 58.11 45.58
N TYR A 31 50.22 58.01 44.42
CA TYR A 31 50.10 58.96 43.31
C TYR A 31 49.56 58.35 42.00
N GLY A 32 49.53 57.02 41.87
CA GLY A 32 48.59 56.39 40.95
C GLY A 32 47.18 56.52 41.52
N SER A 33 46.16 56.31 40.70
CA SER A 33 44.78 56.20 41.18
C SER A 33 44.43 54.72 41.31
N PRO A 34 44.62 54.07 42.49
CA PRO A 34 44.18 52.71 42.75
C PRO A 34 42.73 52.47 42.31
N LYS A 35 41.85 53.46 42.55
CA LYS A 35 40.46 53.44 42.12
C LYS A 35 40.30 53.28 40.61
N LEU A 36 41.13 53.94 39.80
CA LEU A 36 41.08 53.82 38.35
C LEU A 36 41.57 52.43 37.89
N VAL A 37 42.64 51.91 38.51
CA VAL A 37 43.17 50.58 38.18
C VAL A 37 42.15 49.49 38.52
N ASP A 38 41.51 49.58 39.69
CA ASP A 38 40.48 48.64 40.12
C ASP A 38 39.23 48.72 39.24
N LEU A 39 38.80 49.92 38.87
CA LEU A 39 37.72 50.13 37.90
C LEU A 39 38.05 49.52 36.54
N MET A 40 39.29 49.66 36.06
CA MET A 40 39.73 49.07 34.79
C MET A 40 39.81 47.55 34.87
N ARG A 41 40.24 47.00 36.01
CA ARG A 41 40.22 45.54 36.27
C ARG A 41 38.78 45.03 36.28
N GLU A 42 37.85 45.74 36.91
CA GLU A 42 36.44 45.37 36.95
C GLU A 42 35.80 45.44 35.56
N LYS A 43 36.02 46.51 34.80
CA LYS A 43 35.57 46.61 33.39
C LYS A 43 36.14 45.50 32.52
N CYS A 44 37.37 45.07 32.78
CA CYS A 44 37.96 43.92 32.07
C CYS A 44 37.25 42.61 32.42
N ARG A 45 36.97 42.36 33.72
CA ARG A 45 36.19 41.18 34.15
C ARG A 45 34.81 41.14 33.53
N ILE A 46 34.11 42.28 33.52
CA ILE A 46 32.78 42.41 32.92
C ILE A 46 32.83 42.05 31.43
N ARG A 47 33.74 42.68 30.66
CA ARG A 47 33.89 42.38 29.23
C ARG A 47 34.21 40.92 28.93
N ILE A 48 35.06 40.29 29.75
CA ILE A 48 35.36 38.84 29.59
C ILE A 48 34.11 38.01 29.87
N LYS A 49 33.34 38.36 30.90
CA LYS A 49 32.11 37.63 31.26
C LYS A 49 31.04 37.78 30.18
N GLU A 50 30.84 38.99 29.67
CA GLU A 50 29.92 39.30 28.57
C GLU A 50 30.32 38.56 27.28
N ALA A 51 31.59 38.65 26.87
CA ALA A 51 32.08 37.97 25.67
C ALA A 51 31.90 36.43 25.74
N ARG A 52 32.12 35.83 26.92
CA ARG A 52 31.88 34.39 27.12
C ARG A 52 30.40 34.04 27.06
N ASN A 53 29.53 34.89 27.61
CA ASN A 53 28.08 34.68 27.58
C ASN A 53 27.51 34.80 26.16
N ASP A 54 27.95 35.83 25.41
CA ASP A 54 27.53 36.03 24.01
C ASP A 54 27.95 34.84 23.13
N GLN A 55 29.18 34.35 23.30
CA GLN A 55 29.64 33.18 22.57
C GLN A 55 28.83 31.92 22.92
N PHE A 56 28.46 31.75 24.19
CA PHE A 56 27.64 30.63 24.64
C PHE A 56 26.21 30.69 24.09
N LEU A 57 25.57 31.87 24.15
CA LEU A 57 24.22 32.09 23.61
C LEU A 57 24.20 31.88 22.08
N ARG A 58 25.21 32.39 21.36
CA ARG A 58 25.32 32.22 19.91
C ARG A 58 25.44 30.74 19.53
N LYS A 59 26.28 29.97 20.22
CA LYS A 59 26.40 28.51 20.00
C LYS A 59 25.09 27.77 20.31
N ARG A 60 24.38 28.16 21.37
CA ARG A 60 23.11 27.53 21.75
C ARG A 60 21.99 27.83 20.74
N ASN A 61 21.97 29.02 20.17
CA ASN A 61 21.01 29.37 19.13
C ASN A 61 21.28 28.60 17.83
N ILE A 62 22.54 28.51 17.40
CA ILE A 62 22.92 27.69 16.24
C ILE A 62 22.47 26.23 16.42
N ALA A 63 22.77 25.62 17.57
CA ALA A 63 22.37 24.23 17.83
C ALA A 63 20.84 24.04 17.89
N LYS A 64 20.09 25.06 18.33
CA LYS A 64 18.62 25.02 18.32
C LYS A 64 18.05 25.16 16.91
N GLU A 65 18.60 26.06 16.11
CA GLU A 65 18.20 26.29 14.72
C GLU A 65 18.50 25.06 13.86
N GLU A 66 19.70 24.48 13.97
CA GLU A 66 20.07 23.23 13.30
C GLU A 66 19.13 22.08 13.69
N LYS A 67 18.83 21.93 14.98
CA LYS A 67 17.89 20.90 15.44
C LYS A 67 16.51 21.10 14.84
N ALA A 68 15.98 22.33 14.86
CA ALA A 68 14.65 22.63 14.33
C ALA A 68 14.57 22.38 12.81
N PHE A 69 15.64 22.73 12.08
CA PHE A 69 15.74 22.49 10.64
C PHE A 69 15.80 20.99 10.29
N VAL A 70 16.62 20.22 11.01
CA VAL A 70 16.68 18.76 10.82
C VAL A 70 15.32 18.13 11.18
N GLU A 71 14.68 18.58 12.25
CA GLU A 71 13.35 18.12 12.65
C GLU A 71 12.28 18.42 11.60
N SER A 72 12.33 19.58 10.93
CA SER A 72 11.39 19.88 9.84
C SER A 72 11.62 19.00 8.62
N ILE A 73 12.87 18.78 8.23
CA ILE A 73 13.20 17.88 7.11
C ILE A 73 12.71 16.46 7.40
N VAL A 74 12.99 15.94 8.59
CA VAL A 74 12.57 14.57 8.95
C VAL A 74 11.05 14.44 8.95
N ARG A 75 10.31 15.45 9.43
CA ARG A 75 8.84 15.43 9.37
C ARG A 75 8.30 15.43 7.95
N GLU A 76 8.89 16.24 7.07
CA GLU A 76 8.52 16.30 5.66
C GLU A 76 8.77 14.94 4.97
N GLN A 77 9.96 14.36 5.17
CA GLN A 77 10.32 13.06 4.62
C GLN A 77 9.43 11.92 5.15
N LEU A 78 9.05 11.95 6.43
CA LEU A 78 8.09 10.98 6.98
C LEU A 78 6.70 11.12 6.35
N SER A 79 6.26 12.36 6.12
CA SER A 79 4.98 12.61 5.43
C SER A 79 5.00 12.13 3.97
N GLU A 80 6.12 12.26 3.27
CA GLU A 80 6.28 11.73 1.91
C GLU A 80 6.22 10.20 1.91
N LEU A 81 6.90 9.54 2.85
CA LEU A 81 6.87 8.09 2.99
C LEU A 81 5.46 7.56 3.32
N GLU A 82 4.69 8.26 4.15
CA GLU A 82 3.29 7.90 4.43
C GLU A 82 2.42 7.96 3.16
N GLN A 83 2.65 8.95 2.29
CA GLN A 83 1.96 9.07 1.00
C GLN A 83 2.38 7.95 0.04
N ASP A 84 3.67 7.63 -0.02
CA ASP A 84 4.20 6.54 -0.86
C ASP A 84 3.63 5.18 -0.45
N ILE A 85 3.50 4.92 0.86
CA ILE A 85 2.89 3.69 1.37
C ILE A 85 1.42 3.61 0.96
N ALA A 86 0.66 4.69 1.12
CA ALA A 86 -0.75 4.73 0.72
C ALA A 86 -0.91 4.50 -0.80
N LEU A 87 -0.01 5.07 -1.61
CA LEU A 87 0.00 4.84 -3.06
C LEU A 87 0.33 3.38 -3.40
N GLN A 88 1.30 2.78 -2.71
CA GLN A 88 1.63 1.36 -2.91
C GLN A 88 0.47 0.43 -2.56
N GLU A 89 -0.26 0.71 -1.48
CA GLU A 89 -1.45 -0.06 -1.11
C GLU A 89 -2.54 0.02 -2.20
N LEU A 90 -2.74 1.19 -2.80
CA LEU A 90 -3.69 1.38 -3.89
C LEU A 90 -3.27 0.59 -5.14
N ILE A 91 -2.01 0.69 -5.55
CA ILE A 91 -1.45 -0.06 -6.69
C ILE A 91 -1.62 -1.57 -6.46
N TYR A 92 -1.37 -2.04 -5.23
CA TYR A 92 -1.51 -3.45 -4.91
C TYR A 92 -2.97 -3.93 -5.02
N GLN A 93 -3.93 -3.11 -4.60
CA GLN A 93 -5.35 -3.41 -4.74
C GLN A 93 -5.79 -3.50 -6.20
N GLU A 94 -5.36 -2.56 -7.04
CA GLU A 94 -5.64 -2.60 -8.49
C GLU A 94 -5.06 -3.85 -9.15
N LEU A 95 -3.79 -4.18 -8.87
CA LEU A 95 -3.15 -5.37 -9.41
C LEU A 95 -3.83 -6.68 -8.96
N MET A 96 -4.31 -6.73 -7.72
CA MET A 96 -5.10 -7.87 -7.24
C MET A 96 -6.42 -8.02 -7.99
N GLN A 97 -7.13 -6.91 -8.21
CA GLN A 97 -8.38 -6.93 -8.97
C GLN A 97 -8.16 -7.39 -10.41
N ASP A 98 -7.15 -6.87 -11.08
CA ASP A 98 -6.78 -7.30 -12.45
C ASP A 98 -6.45 -8.80 -12.50
N ALA A 99 -5.72 -9.30 -11.50
CA ALA A 99 -5.38 -10.73 -11.41
C ALA A 99 -6.60 -11.61 -11.16
N ASP A 100 -7.53 -11.17 -10.29
CA ASP A 100 -8.78 -11.87 -10.03
C ASP A 100 -9.65 -11.92 -11.29
N GLU A 101 -9.82 -10.78 -11.99
CA GLU A 101 -10.55 -10.72 -13.27
C GLU A 101 -9.94 -11.65 -14.32
N TRP A 102 -8.61 -11.67 -14.43
CA TRP A 102 -7.90 -12.56 -15.34
C TRP A 102 -8.13 -14.03 -14.98
N LEU A 103 -8.07 -14.39 -13.70
CA LEU A 103 -8.33 -15.74 -13.21
C LEU A 103 -9.77 -16.19 -13.51
N PHE A 104 -10.76 -15.30 -13.34
CA PHE A 104 -12.15 -15.58 -13.70
C PHE A 104 -12.32 -15.79 -15.19
N ALA A 105 -11.68 -14.97 -16.02
CA ALA A 105 -11.71 -15.13 -17.47
C ALA A 105 -11.09 -16.47 -17.89
N GLU A 106 -9.91 -16.80 -17.38
CA GLU A 106 -9.21 -18.06 -17.67
C GLU A 106 -10.01 -19.28 -17.18
N GLN A 107 -10.62 -19.24 -16.00
CA GLN A 107 -11.50 -20.32 -15.54
C GLN A 107 -12.74 -20.47 -16.42
N SER A 108 -13.33 -19.37 -16.89
CA SER A 108 -14.50 -19.43 -17.78
C SER A 108 -14.14 -20.03 -19.14
N GLU A 109 -12.98 -19.67 -19.70
CA GLU A 109 -12.47 -20.25 -20.95
C GLU A 109 -12.12 -21.73 -20.77
N ASN A 110 -11.48 -22.11 -19.67
CA ASN A 110 -11.17 -23.51 -19.38
C ASN A 110 -12.43 -24.35 -19.15
N TYR A 111 -13.46 -23.81 -18.50
CA TYR A 111 -14.76 -24.49 -18.35
C TYR A 111 -15.46 -24.68 -19.70
N LEU A 112 -15.34 -23.69 -20.60
CA LEU A 112 -15.78 -23.80 -21.98
C LEU A 112 -14.98 -24.89 -22.72
N ILE A 113 -13.66 -24.96 -22.54
CA ILE A 113 -12.78 -25.94 -23.21
C ILE A 113 -13.03 -27.37 -22.73
N GLU A 114 -13.15 -27.62 -21.42
CA GLU A 114 -13.47 -28.96 -20.90
C GLU A 114 -14.85 -29.46 -21.38
N ALA A 115 -15.80 -28.55 -21.61
CA ALA A 115 -17.10 -28.88 -22.18
C ALA A 115 -17.05 -29.30 -23.66
N TYR A 116 -16.04 -28.86 -24.44
CA TYR A 116 -15.86 -29.26 -25.83
C TYR A 116 -15.18 -30.63 -26.00
N GLU A 117 -14.53 -31.17 -24.96
CA GLU A 117 -13.89 -32.50 -25.01
C GLU A 117 -14.87 -33.67 -24.80
N THR A 118 -16.13 -33.39 -24.44
CA THR A 118 -17.18 -34.40 -24.33
C THR A 118 -18.26 -34.17 -25.38
N ASP A 119 -18.67 -35.20 -26.12
CA ASP A 119 -19.83 -35.23 -27.06
C ASP A 119 -21.19 -35.04 -26.34
N SER A 120 -21.19 -34.24 -25.27
CA SER A 120 -22.29 -34.06 -24.35
C SER A 120 -23.10 -32.83 -24.73
N VAL A 121 -24.42 -33.00 -24.84
CA VAL A 121 -25.32 -31.91 -25.23
C VAL A 121 -25.99 -31.34 -24.00
N PHE A 122 -25.81 -30.04 -23.76
CA PHE A 122 -26.49 -29.34 -22.67
C PHE A 122 -27.98 -29.16 -22.97
N CYS A 123 -28.79 -29.17 -21.90
CA CYS A 123 -30.22 -28.94 -21.99
C CYS A 123 -30.51 -27.48 -22.40
N PRO A 124 -31.22 -27.25 -23.52
CA PRO A 124 -31.48 -25.90 -24.03
C PRO A 124 -32.42 -25.07 -23.16
N ILE A 125 -33.07 -25.68 -22.15
CA ILE A 125 -34.01 -24.98 -21.25
C ILE A 125 -33.31 -24.44 -20.00
N CYS A 126 -32.39 -25.21 -19.42
CA CYS A 126 -31.71 -24.80 -18.19
C CYS A 126 -30.28 -24.35 -18.40
N GLU A 127 -29.69 -24.65 -19.56
CA GLU A 127 -28.32 -24.27 -19.98
C GLU A 127 -27.22 -24.66 -18.99
N ARG A 128 -27.51 -25.55 -18.04
CA ARG A 128 -26.63 -25.89 -16.91
C ARG A 128 -26.27 -27.36 -16.82
N ARG A 129 -27.10 -28.25 -17.39
CA ARG A 129 -26.99 -29.70 -17.20
C ARG A 129 -27.02 -30.43 -18.52
N VAL A 130 -26.21 -31.48 -18.61
CA VAL A 130 -26.13 -32.39 -19.76
C VAL A 130 -27.40 -33.22 -19.87
N LEU A 131 -27.88 -33.44 -21.10
CA LEU A 131 -29.02 -34.32 -21.40
C LEU A 131 -28.60 -35.78 -21.30
N GLN A 132 -29.40 -36.57 -20.61
CA GLN A 132 -29.24 -38.02 -20.52
C GLN A 132 -30.11 -38.69 -21.57
N LEU A 133 -29.48 -39.45 -22.47
CA LEU A 133 -30.15 -40.27 -23.48
C LEU A 133 -30.49 -41.65 -22.90
N ASP A 134 -31.77 -41.97 -22.88
CA ASP A 134 -32.25 -43.33 -22.61
C ASP A 134 -32.71 -43.96 -23.94
N THR A 135 -31.90 -44.90 -24.44
CA THR A 135 -32.14 -45.60 -25.70
C THR A 135 -33.28 -46.62 -25.61
N LEU A 136 -33.64 -47.07 -24.41
CA LEU A 136 -34.74 -48.03 -24.22
C LEU A 136 -36.09 -47.31 -24.23
N SER A 137 -36.19 -46.18 -23.53
CA SER A 137 -37.40 -45.36 -23.49
C SER A 137 -37.48 -44.34 -24.63
N LYS A 138 -36.45 -44.28 -25.48
CA LYS A 138 -36.32 -43.33 -26.59
C LYS A 138 -36.62 -41.90 -26.14
N SER A 139 -35.92 -41.49 -25.09
CA SER A 139 -36.16 -40.19 -24.46
C SER A 139 -34.86 -39.49 -24.07
N LEU A 140 -34.90 -38.16 -24.15
CA LEU A 140 -33.89 -37.28 -23.60
C LEU A 140 -34.43 -36.67 -22.31
N SER A 141 -33.71 -36.88 -21.21
CA SER A 141 -34.10 -36.38 -19.90
C SER A 141 -33.05 -35.45 -19.31
N CYS A 142 -33.50 -34.47 -18.54
CA CYS A 142 -32.64 -33.57 -17.79
C CYS A 142 -33.10 -33.48 -16.34
N ASP A 143 -32.17 -33.33 -15.40
CA ASP A 143 -32.48 -33.15 -13.97
C ASP A 143 -33.20 -31.82 -13.67
N CYS A 144 -33.40 -30.94 -14.67
CA CYS A 144 -34.31 -29.80 -14.54
C CYS A 144 -35.80 -30.20 -14.65
N GLY A 145 -36.10 -31.47 -14.97
CA GLY A 145 -37.46 -31.99 -15.11
C GLY A 145 -37.96 -32.05 -16.56
N VAL A 146 -37.15 -31.64 -17.54
CA VAL A 146 -37.51 -31.74 -18.96
C VAL A 146 -37.32 -33.18 -19.44
N ARG A 147 -38.34 -33.71 -20.11
CA ARG A 147 -38.30 -35.01 -20.78
C ARG A 147 -38.84 -34.89 -22.21
N LEU A 148 -38.00 -35.15 -23.20
CA LEU A 148 -38.32 -35.05 -24.62
C LEU A 148 -38.37 -36.45 -25.22
N ARG A 149 -39.31 -36.69 -26.13
CA ARG A 149 -39.29 -37.90 -26.96
C ARG A 149 -38.19 -37.76 -28.02
N TYR A 150 -37.38 -38.79 -28.17
CA TYR A 150 -36.25 -38.78 -29.08
C TYR A 150 -35.91 -40.19 -29.57
N ASP A 151 -36.20 -40.44 -30.84
CA ASP A 151 -36.10 -41.77 -31.45
C ASP A 151 -34.68 -42.17 -31.90
N GLN A 152 -33.70 -41.29 -31.78
CA GLN A 152 -32.36 -41.50 -32.35
C GLN A 152 -31.38 -42.13 -31.36
N PRO A 153 -30.38 -42.89 -31.84
CA PRO A 153 -29.48 -43.67 -30.99
C PRO A 153 -28.36 -42.84 -30.34
N THR A 154 -28.10 -41.61 -30.80
CA THR A 154 -27.04 -40.72 -30.29
C THR A 154 -27.55 -39.30 -30.09
N THR A 155 -26.90 -38.54 -29.20
CA THR A 155 -27.21 -37.13 -28.93
C THR A 155 -26.74 -36.18 -30.03
N ASP A 156 -25.88 -36.64 -30.94
CA ASP A 156 -25.30 -35.83 -32.02
C ASP A 156 -26.34 -35.25 -32.98
N GLU A 157 -27.37 -36.02 -33.33
CA GLU A 157 -28.41 -35.51 -34.22
C GLU A 157 -29.25 -34.41 -33.55
N PHE A 158 -29.46 -34.53 -32.23
CA PHE A 158 -30.06 -33.46 -31.45
C PHE A 158 -29.15 -32.22 -31.38
N ALA A 159 -27.84 -32.40 -31.20
CA ALA A 159 -26.88 -31.30 -31.25
C ALA A 159 -26.91 -30.57 -32.61
N LYS A 160 -26.91 -31.33 -33.70
CA LYS A 160 -27.03 -30.79 -35.06
C LYS A 160 -28.35 -30.06 -35.27
N LEU A 161 -29.46 -30.61 -34.79
CA LEU A 161 -30.77 -29.97 -34.87
C LEU A 161 -30.80 -28.59 -34.17
N ILE A 162 -30.21 -28.50 -32.98
CA ILE A 162 -30.09 -27.23 -32.24
C ILE A 162 -29.16 -26.27 -32.99
N ALA A 163 -27.99 -26.73 -33.44
CA ALA A 163 -27.02 -25.92 -34.17
C ALA A 163 -27.59 -25.38 -35.50
N GLU A 164 -28.31 -26.20 -36.26
CA GLU A 164 -28.99 -25.78 -37.49
C GLU A 164 -30.07 -24.74 -37.20
N THR A 165 -30.81 -24.91 -36.10
CA THR A 165 -31.86 -23.95 -35.71
C THR A 165 -31.26 -22.60 -35.35
N LEU A 166 -30.15 -22.61 -34.61
CA LEU A 166 -29.38 -21.40 -34.29
C LEU A 166 -28.83 -20.76 -35.56
N ALA A 167 -28.18 -21.52 -36.45
CA ALA A 167 -27.61 -20.99 -37.68
C ALA A 167 -28.67 -20.34 -38.59
N GLN A 168 -29.83 -21.01 -38.78
CA GLN A 168 -30.94 -20.47 -39.56
C GLN A 168 -31.48 -19.14 -39.00
N HIS A 169 -31.44 -18.99 -37.67
CA HIS A 169 -31.84 -17.75 -37.01
C HIS A 169 -30.77 -16.67 -37.15
N THR A 170 -29.50 -16.99 -36.87
CA THR A 170 -28.37 -16.05 -36.90
C THR A 170 -28.17 -15.40 -38.28
N ASP A 171 -28.47 -16.12 -39.36
CA ASP A 171 -28.44 -15.57 -40.72
C ASP A 171 -29.39 -14.36 -40.92
N ARG A 172 -30.41 -14.21 -40.06
CA ARG A 172 -31.49 -13.22 -40.21
C ARG A 172 -31.59 -12.25 -39.04
N CYS A 173 -31.05 -12.59 -37.87
CA CYS A 173 -31.23 -11.82 -36.65
C CYS A 173 -30.07 -12.02 -35.65
N GLU A 174 -29.58 -10.91 -35.08
CA GLU A 174 -28.52 -10.90 -34.06
C GLU A 174 -29.03 -11.08 -32.62
N SER A 175 -30.36 -11.12 -32.41
CA SER A 175 -30.94 -11.34 -31.08
C SER A 175 -30.78 -12.79 -30.63
N SER A 176 -30.80 -13.05 -29.31
CA SER A 176 -30.75 -14.42 -28.80
C SER A 176 -32.09 -15.14 -29.01
N ILE A 177 -32.03 -16.38 -29.49
CA ILE A 177 -33.21 -17.26 -29.55
C ILE A 177 -33.52 -17.79 -28.15
N GLN A 178 -34.79 -18.01 -27.84
CA GLN A 178 -35.24 -18.61 -26.59
C GLN A 178 -35.86 -19.98 -26.84
N PHE A 179 -35.45 -20.97 -26.04
CA PHE A 179 -36.06 -22.29 -26.05
C PHE A 179 -37.08 -22.40 -24.93
N PHE A 180 -38.21 -23.05 -25.22
CA PHE A 180 -39.26 -23.27 -24.23
C PHE A 180 -39.96 -24.61 -24.48
N THR A 181 -40.64 -25.11 -23.45
CA THR A 181 -41.35 -26.38 -23.49
C THR A 181 -42.85 -26.18 -23.39
N GLU A 182 -43.61 -26.88 -24.21
CA GLU A 182 -45.07 -26.97 -24.11
C GLU A 182 -45.48 -28.38 -23.67
N PRO A 183 -46.37 -28.52 -22.67
CA PRO A 183 -46.84 -29.83 -22.23
C PRO A 183 -47.76 -30.45 -23.29
N ILE A 184 -47.54 -31.73 -23.58
CA ILE A 184 -48.41 -32.52 -24.45
C ILE A 184 -49.47 -33.18 -23.57
N VAL A 185 -50.75 -33.05 -23.94
CA VAL A 185 -51.86 -33.61 -23.16
C VAL A 185 -51.78 -35.14 -23.18
N ASP A 186 -51.93 -35.76 -22.01
CA ASP A 186 -51.89 -37.22 -21.79
C ASP A 186 -50.55 -37.91 -22.08
N GLU A 187 -49.45 -37.15 -22.19
CA GLU A 187 -48.08 -37.69 -22.30
C GLU A 187 -47.17 -37.20 -21.17
N GLU A 188 -46.17 -38.00 -20.79
CA GLU A 188 -45.10 -37.60 -19.86
C GLU A 188 -44.02 -36.73 -20.52
N TYR A 189 -44.15 -36.48 -21.83
CA TYR A 189 -43.19 -35.76 -22.65
C TYR A 189 -43.64 -34.31 -22.88
N VAL A 190 -42.66 -33.45 -23.11
CA VAL A 190 -42.89 -32.05 -23.48
C VAL A 190 -42.38 -31.79 -24.89
N GLN A 191 -43.06 -30.89 -25.60
CA GLN A 191 -42.62 -30.42 -26.91
C GLN A 191 -41.58 -29.32 -26.73
N LEU A 192 -40.43 -29.45 -27.38
CA LEU A 192 -39.39 -28.41 -27.39
C LEU A 192 -39.62 -27.47 -28.58
N ASN A 193 -39.73 -26.17 -28.28
CA ASN A 193 -39.89 -25.12 -29.26
C ASN A 193 -38.80 -24.05 -29.10
N ALA A 194 -38.51 -23.35 -30.18
CA ALA A 194 -37.61 -22.21 -30.21
C ALA A 194 -38.34 -20.99 -30.79
N PHE A 195 -38.18 -19.84 -30.14
CA PHE A 195 -38.81 -18.58 -30.53
C PHE A 195 -37.84 -17.40 -30.36
N CYS A 196 -37.91 -16.43 -31.27
CA CYS A 196 -37.22 -15.15 -31.13
C CYS A 196 -38.22 -13.99 -31.08
N PRO A 197 -38.27 -13.21 -29.98
CA PRO A 197 -39.19 -12.08 -29.84
C PRO A 197 -38.87 -10.89 -30.76
N SER A 198 -37.67 -10.84 -31.33
CA SER A 198 -37.23 -9.70 -32.16
C SER A 198 -37.57 -9.85 -33.64
N CYS A 199 -37.60 -11.08 -34.15
CA CYS A 199 -37.80 -11.37 -35.57
C CYS A 199 -38.94 -12.35 -35.86
N ASP A 200 -39.72 -12.71 -34.83
CA ASP A 200 -40.82 -13.68 -34.88
C ASP A 200 -40.43 -15.05 -35.46
N PHE A 201 -39.13 -15.40 -35.40
CA PHE A 201 -38.67 -16.73 -35.78
C PHE A 201 -39.26 -17.76 -34.81
N TYR A 202 -39.85 -18.82 -35.35
CA TYR A 202 -40.44 -19.89 -34.58
C TYR A 202 -40.14 -21.25 -35.22
N ARG A 203 -39.72 -22.23 -34.40
CA ARG A 203 -39.50 -23.61 -34.86
C ARG A 203 -39.81 -24.61 -33.74
N GLY A 204 -40.69 -25.57 -34.04
CA GLY A 204 -40.86 -26.77 -33.22
C GLY A 204 -39.78 -27.79 -33.53
N LEU A 205 -39.15 -28.37 -32.50
CA LEU A 205 -37.93 -29.18 -32.64
C LEU A 205 -38.19 -30.66 -32.35
N LEU A 206 -38.82 -30.98 -31.23
CA LEU A 206 -39.12 -32.35 -30.82
C LEU A 206 -40.50 -32.42 -30.17
N CYS A 207 -41.22 -33.49 -30.46
CA CYS A 207 -42.53 -33.86 -29.94
C CYS A 207 -42.46 -35.34 -29.57
#